data_AF-A0A2D4HYM7-F1
#
_entry.id   AF-A0A2D4HYM7-F1
#
_cell.length_a   1.000
_cell.length_b   1.000
_cell.length_c   1.000
_cell.angle_alpha   90.00
_cell.angle_beta   90.00
_cell.angle_gamma   90.00
#
_symmetry.space_group_name_H-M   'P 1'
#
loop_
_entity.id
_entity.type
_entity.pdbx_description
1 polymer ?
#
loop_
_entity_poly.entity_id
_entity_poly.type
_entity_poly.pdbx_seq_one_letter_code
_entity_poly.pdbx_strand_id
1 'polypeptide(L)'
;VSLLNTERDGLQNYEALLGLTNFSGRSDKLRQKIIKEKALPDIENYMFENHDQLRQAATECMCNLVVNKEVQDRFIAEGNDRLKLIVLLCGEDDDKVQNAAAGALAMLTAAHKTLCHKLTQVTTQWLEILQRLCLHEKQEVQHRGVVIVYNLIHADQELAKKLVESEMLEILTVIGKEVDDAKRQHIINVARECLVKFMDYGLIKPLTQP
;
A
#
# COMPACT_ATOMS: atom_id res chain seq x y z
N VAL A 1 -25.47 12.89 -7.17
CA VAL A 1 -25.93 11.66 -7.88
C VAL A 1 -25.46 10.46 -7.05
N SER A 2 -26.37 9.68 -6.44
CA SER A 2 -25.99 8.47 -5.70
C SER A 2 -25.83 7.30 -6.68
N LEU A 3 -24.59 7.09 -7.13
CA LEU A 3 -24.22 5.99 -8.04
C LEU A 3 -24.10 4.65 -7.28
N LEU A 4 -23.64 4.71 -6.03
CA LEU A 4 -23.52 3.58 -5.14
C LEU A 4 -24.73 3.56 -4.21
N ASN A 5 -25.42 2.41 -4.16
CA ASN A 5 -26.50 2.17 -3.20
C ASN A 5 -26.52 0.66 -2.90
N THR A 6 -26.39 0.29 -1.64
CA THR A 6 -26.39 -1.12 -1.19
C THR A 6 -27.70 -1.86 -1.47
N GLU A 7 -28.78 -1.14 -1.78
CA GLU A 7 -30.07 -1.71 -2.21
C GLU A 7 -30.16 -1.98 -3.72
N ARG A 8 -29.15 -1.57 -4.51
CA ARG A 8 -29.08 -1.86 -5.94
C ARG A 8 -28.47 -3.22 -6.21
N ASP A 9 -28.76 -3.74 -7.39
CA ASP A 9 -28.18 -5.00 -7.88
C ASP A 9 -26.64 -4.95 -7.82
N GLY A 10 -26.02 -6.06 -7.43
CA GLY A 10 -24.57 -6.17 -7.26
C GLY A 10 -23.80 -5.82 -8.53
N LEU A 11 -24.37 -6.17 -9.70
CA LEU A 11 -23.80 -5.81 -11.00
C LEU A 11 -23.77 -4.29 -11.23
N GLN A 12 -24.82 -3.57 -10.86
CA GLN A 12 -24.88 -2.12 -11.02
C GLN A 12 -23.86 -1.40 -10.15
N ASN A 13 -23.70 -1.86 -8.90
CA ASN A 13 -22.69 -1.31 -8.00
C ASN A 13 -21.27 -1.60 -8.48
N TYR A 14 -21.05 -2.78 -9.07
CA TYR A 14 -19.76 -3.13 -9.69
C TYR A 14 -19.43 -2.22 -10.88
N GLU A 15 -20.35 -2.04 -11.81
CA GLU A 15 -20.15 -1.15 -12.97
C GLU A 15 -19.94 0.31 -12.52
N ALA A 16 -20.66 0.76 -11.49
CA ALA A 16 -20.47 2.07 -10.90
C ALA A 16 -19.06 2.23 -10.29
N LEU A 17 -18.56 1.25 -9.53
CA LEU A 17 -17.21 1.26 -8.96
C LEU A 17 -16.13 1.26 -10.05
N LEU A 18 -16.31 0.50 -11.13
CA LEU A 18 -15.41 0.54 -12.29
C LEU A 18 -15.38 1.93 -12.93
N GLY A 19 -16.55 2.56 -13.10
CA GLY A 19 -16.66 3.93 -13.59
C GLY A 19 -15.92 4.93 -12.68
N LEU A 20 -16.12 4.83 -11.37
CA LEU A 20 -15.47 5.66 -10.38
C LEU A 20 -13.95 5.46 -10.37
N THR A 21 -13.47 4.22 -10.49
CA THR A 21 -12.04 3.89 -10.60
C THR A 21 -11.40 4.54 -11.83
N ASN A 22 -12.08 4.47 -12.98
CA ASN A 22 -11.63 5.13 -14.20
C ASN A 22 -11.59 6.66 -14.05
N PHE A 23 -12.55 7.26 -13.35
CA PHE A 23 -12.54 8.71 -13.11
C PHE A 23 -11.47 9.14 -12.10
N SER A 24 -11.31 8.39 -11.00
CA SER A 24 -10.33 8.70 -9.97
C SER A 24 -8.89 8.56 -10.48
N GLY A 25 -8.64 7.66 -11.44
CA GLY A 25 -7.33 7.50 -12.09
C GLY A 25 -6.97 8.61 -13.09
N ARG A 26 -7.93 9.42 -13.56
CA ARG A 26 -7.70 10.38 -14.66
C ARG A 26 -7.23 11.77 -14.23
N SER A 27 -7.75 12.34 -13.15
CA SER A 27 -7.36 13.70 -12.72
C SER A 27 -7.76 14.02 -11.28
N ASP A 28 -7.04 14.97 -10.65
CA ASP A 28 -7.38 15.50 -9.32
C ASP A 28 -8.78 16.11 -9.27
N LYS A 29 -9.19 16.80 -10.34
CA LYS A 29 -10.53 17.42 -10.42
C LYS A 29 -11.63 16.37 -10.31
N LEU A 30 -11.45 15.20 -10.92
CA LEU A 30 -12.42 14.10 -10.84
C LEU A 30 -12.38 13.43 -9.48
N ARG A 31 -11.20 13.18 -8.89
CA ARG A 31 -11.07 12.70 -7.51
C ARG A 31 -11.81 13.60 -6.53
N GLN A 32 -11.59 14.91 -6.61
CA GLN A 32 -12.28 15.88 -5.75
C GLN A 32 -13.79 15.88 -5.98
N LYS A 33 -14.25 15.66 -7.22
CA LYS A 33 -15.70 15.54 -7.50
C LYS A 33 -16.31 14.30 -6.86
N ILE A 34 -15.63 13.14 -6.91
CA ILE A 34 -16.08 11.90 -6.25
C ILE A 34 -16.28 12.13 -4.75
N ILE A 35 -15.32 12.80 -4.11
CA ILE A 35 -15.38 13.12 -2.68
C ILE A 35 -16.52 14.10 -2.38
N LYS A 36 -16.67 15.17 -3.17
CA LYS A 36 -17.75 16.16 -3.02
C LYS A 36 -19.15 15.56 -3.20
N GLU A 37 -19.29 14.54 -4.04
CA GLU A 37 -20.54 13.80 -4.24
C GLU A 37 -20.79 12.75 -3.13
N LYS A 38 -19.96 12.72 -2.07
CA LYS A 38 -20.10 11.86 -0.89
C LYS A 38 -20.05 10.36 -1.20
N ALA A 39 -19.36 9.96 -2.27
CA ALA A 39 -19.22 8.54 -2.63
C ALA A 39 -18.20 7.77 -1.77
N LEU A 40 -17.35 8.48 -1.03
CA LEU A 40 -16.23 7.87 -0.30
C LEU A 40 -16.65 6.85 0.78
N PRO A 41 -17.67 7.11 1.63
CA PRO A 41 -18.15 6.10 2.59
C PRO A 41 -18.66 4.83 1.92
N ASP A 42 -19.32 4.95 0.77
CA ASP A 42 -19.82 3.79 0.03
C ASP A 42 -18.66 2.97 -0.54
N ILE A 43 -17.65 3.63 -1.13
CA ILE A 43 -16.43 2.98 -1.61
C ILE A 43 -15.74 2.24 -0.46
N GLU A 44 -15.65 2.84 0.73
CA GLU A 44 -15.10 2.17 1.92
C GLU A 44 -15.90 0.94 2.30
N ASN A 45 -17.23 1.02 2.31
CA ASN A 45 -18.09 -0.11 2.65
C ASN A 45 -17.87 -1.29 1.69
N TYR A 46 -17.77 -1.03 0.38
CA TYR A 46 -17.49 -2.09 -0.60
C TYR A 46 -16.12 -2.74 -0.43
N MET A 47 -15.13 -2.07 0.17
CA MET A 47 -13.85 -2.71 0.52
C MET A 47 -13.98 -3.75 1.65
N PHE A 48 -15.02 -3.65 2.49
CA PHE A 48 -15.31 -4.62 3.56
C PHE A 48 -16.23 -5.77 3.09
N GLU A 49 -16.75 -5.72 1.87
CA GLU A 49 -17.67 -6.74 1.39
C GLU A 49 -16.95 -8.04 1.01
N ASN A 50 -17.67 -9.16 1.20
CA ASN A 50 -17.17 -10.48 0.83
C ASN A 50 -17.23 -10.75 -0.69
N HIS A 51 -17.87 -9.87 -1.47
CA HIS A 51 -17.97 -10.05 -2.91
C HIS A 51 -16.67 -9.63 -3.61
N ASP A 52 -15.91 -10.59 -4.13
CA ASP A 52 -14.55 -10.37 -4.64
C ASP A 52 -14.44 -9.25 -5.68
N GLN A 53 -15.33 -9.20 -6.68
CA GLN A 53 -15.29 -8.16 -7.71
C GLN A 53 -15.59 -6.75 -7.18
N LEU A 54 -16.54 -6.63 -6.23
CA LEU A 54 -16.88 -5.34 -5.61
C LEU A 54 -15.74 -4.87 -4.72
N ARG A 55 -15.19 -5.77 -3.91
CA ARG A 55 -14.01 -5.51 -3.07
C ARG A 55 -12.83 -5.05 -3.91
N GLN A 56 -12.49 -5.78 -4.96
CA GLN A 56 -11.41 -5.41 -5.89
C GLN A 56 -11.62 -4.02 -6.50
N ALA A 57 -12.79 -3.75 -7.10
CA ALA A 57 -13.06 -2.45 -7.73
C ALA A 57 -13.06 -1.31 -6.72
N ALA A 58 -13.55 -1.53 -5.50
CA ALA A 58 -13.51 -0.55 -4.43
C ALA A 58 -12.08 -0.27 -3.94
N THR A 59 -11.25 -1.30 -3.78
CA THR A 59 -9.83 -1.15 -3.40
C THR A 59 -9.03 -0.43 -4.48
N GLU A 60 -9.26 -0.72 -5.77
CA GLU A 60 -8.66 0.01 -6.89
C GLU A 60 -9.09 1.48 -6.91
N CYS A 61 -10.39 1.75 -6.69
CA CYS A 61 -10.89 3.10 -6.59
C CYS A 61 -10.23 3.87 -5.43
N MET A 62 -10.16 3.25 -4.25
CA MET A 62 -9.51 3.80 -3.06
C MET A 62 -8.03 4.07 -3.30
N CYS A 63 -7.30 3.15 -3.95
CA CYS A 63 -5.91 3.31 -4.33
C CYS A 63 -5.69 4.60 -5.14
N ASN A 64 -6.57 4.90 -6.10
CA ASN A 64 -6.50 6.17 -6.83
C ASN A 64 -6.85 7.39 -5.96
N LEU A 65 -7.70 7.24 -4.94
CA LEU A 65 -8.21 8.33 -4.11
C LEU A 65 -7.27 8.73 -2.97
N VAL A 66 -6.42 7.83 -2.47
CA VAL A 66 -5.53 8.11 -1.32
C VAL A 66 -4.47 9.19 -1.56
N VAL A 67 -4.30 9.66 -2.81
CA VAL A 67 -3.47 10.86 -3.09
C VAL A 67 -4.15 12.16 -2.67
N ASN A 68 -5.46 12.14 -2.43
CA ASN A 68 -6.21 13.31 -2.00
C ASN A 68 -6.07 13.52 -0.47
N LYS A 69 -5.76 14.76 -0.07
CA LYS A 69 -5.55 15.11 1.35
C LYS A 69 -6.74 14.77 2.25
N GLU A 70 -7.96 15.03 1.81
CA GLU A 70 -9.17 14.74 2.61
C GLU A 70 -9.32 13.23 2.85
N VAL A 71 -8.92 12.41 1.89
CA VAL A 71 -8.90 10.95 2.04
C VAL A 71 -7.80 10.54 3.03
N GLN A 72 -6.59 11.10 2.89
CA GLN A 72 -5.47 10.83 3.80
C GLN A 72 -5.79 11.19 5.25
N ASP A 73 -6.42 12.34 5.48
CA ASP A 73 -6.83 12.80 6.82
C ASP A 73 -7.75 11.78 7.51
N ARG A 74 -8.57 11.04 6.75
CA ARG A 74 -9.44 9.97 7.29
C ARG A 74 -8.67 8.72 7.69
N PHE A 75 -7.55 8.40 7.04
CA PHE A 75 -6.65 7.31 7.46
C PHE A 75 -5.84 7.69 8.71
N ILE A 76 -5.47 8.97 8.83
CA ILE A 76 -4.75 9.49 10.00
C ILE A 76 -5.66 9.48 11.23
N ALA A 77 -6.92 9.88 11.07
CA ALA A 77 -7.89 9.94 12.16
C ALA A 77 -7.89 8.66 13.02
N GLU A 78 -8.02 8.85 14.34
CA GLU A 78 -8.07 7.75 15.29
C GLU A 78 -9.45 7.08 15.34
N GLY A 79 -9.51 5.90 15.96
CA GLY A 79 -10.77 5.18 16.18
C GLY A 79 -11.41 4.59 14.93
N ASN A 80 -10.62 4.25 13.91
CA ASN A 80 -11.11 3.53 12.72
C ASN A 80 -10.13 2.45 12.24
N ASP A 81 -10.68 1.48 11.52
CA ASP A 81 -9.95 0.32 10.98
C ASP A 81 -9.51 0.49 9.52
N ARG A 82 -9.49 1.72 8.97
CA ARG A 82 -9.19 1.93 7.54
C ARG A 82 -7.80 1.45 7.14
N LEU A 83 -6.79 1.84 7.92
CA LEU A 83 -5.42 1.40 7.66
C LEU A 83 -5.28 -0.11 7.91
N LYS A 84 -5.95 -0.65 8.94
CA LYS A 84 -5.98 -2.08 9.22
C LYS A 84 -6.51 -2.86 8.02
N LEU A 85 -7.63 -2.43 7.43
CA LEU A 85 -8.21 -3.05 6.24
C LEU A 85 -7.22 -3.05 5.08
N ILE A 86 -6.60 -1.90 4.75
CA ILE A 86 -5.61 -1.83 3.66
C ILE A 86 -4.44 -2.80 3.91
N VAL A 87 -3.92 -2.86 5.14
CA VAL A 87 -2.83 -3.78 5.49
C VAL A 87 -3.27 -5.24 5.33
N LEU A 88 -4.48 -5.60 5.77
CA LEU A 88 -5.00 -6.97 5.61
C LEU A 88 -5.24 -7.32 4.13
N LEU A 89 -5.76 -6.39 3.33
CA LEU A 89 -5.94 -6.59 1.89
C LEU A 89 -4.62 -6.79 1.13
N CYS A 90 -3.50 -6.31 1.67
CA CYS A 90 -2.17 -6.64 1.13
C CYS A 90 -1.77 -8.11 1.38
N GLY A 91 -2.42 -8.80 2.31
CA GLY A 91 -2.17 -10.21 2.64
C GLY A 91 -3.09 -11.21 1.92
N GLU A 92 -4.05 -10.72 1.14
CA GLU A 92 -4.98 -11.55 0.37
C GLU A 92 -4.28 -12.29 -0.78
N ASP A 93 -4.88 -13.40 -1.20
CA ASP A 93 -4.34 -14.24 -2.28
C ASP A 93 -4.70 -13.69 -3.69
N ASP A 94 -5.71 -12.82 -3.79
CA ASP A 94 -6.05 -12.17 -5.06
C ASP A 94 -5.02 -11.08 -5.39
N ASP A 95 -4.22 -11.34 -6.43
CA ASP A 95 -3.18 -10.43 -6.89
C ASP A 95 -3.67 -9.02 -7.21
N LYS A 96 -4.91 -8.84 -7.69
CA LYS A 96 -5.42 -7.52 -8.08
C LYS A 96 -5.76 -6.70 -6.85
N VAL A 97 -6.45 -7.31 -5.89
CA VAL A 97 -6.73 -6.71 -4.58
C VAL A 97 -5.43 -6.37 -3.87
N GLN A 98 -4.49 -7.32 -3.83
CA GLN A 98 -3.19 -7.15 -3.19
C GLN A 98 -2.40 -6.00 -3.84
N ASN A 99 -2.35 -5.94 -5.17
CA ASN A 99 -1.65 -4.87 -5.91
C ASN A 99 -2.27 -3.49 -5.65
N ALA A 100 -3.60 -3.41 -5.64
CA ALA A 100 -4.31 -2.17 -5.35
C ALA A 100 -4.08 -1.72 -3.90
N ALA A 101 -4.19 -2.63 -2.94
CA ALA A 101 -3.98 -2.35 -1.52
C ALA A 101 -2.53 -1.94 -1.23
N ALA A 102 -1.55 -2.67 -1.77
CA ALA A 102 -0.13 -2.34 -1.62
C ALA A 102 0.21 -0.98 -2.25
N GLY A 103 -0.43 -0.64 -3.38
CA GLY A 103 -0.30 0.67 -4.01
C GLY A 103 -0.84 1.79 -3.11
N ALA A 104 -2.03 1.58 -2.55
CA ALA A 104 -2.63 2.52 -1.61
C ALA A 104 -1.74 2.72 -0.38
N LEU A 105 -1.24 1.62 0.19
CA LEU A 105 -0.39 1.64 1.37
C LEU A 105 0.96 2.32 1.12
N ALA A 106 1.58 2.09 -0.04
CA ALA A 106 2.79 2.77 -0.46
C ALA A 106 2.58 4.30 -0.56
N MET A 107 1.47 4.75 -1.15
CA MET A 107 1.15 6.17 -1.25
C MET A 107 0.84 6.81 0.11
N LEU A 108 0.12 6.11 0.98
CA LEU A 108 -0.20 6.59 2.33
C LEU A 108 1.05 6.72 3.21
N THR A 109 1.93 5.73 3.20
CA THR A 109 3.19 5.74 3.96
C THR A 109 4.18 6.78 3.43
N ALA A 110 4.19 7.05 2.13
CA ALA A 110 4.98 8.14 1.55
C ALA A 110 4.45 9.53 1.97
N ALA A 111 3.12 9.67 2.11
CA ALA A 111 2.51 10.95 2.42
C ALA A 111 2.63 11.35 3.91
N HIS A 112 2.52 10.38 4.83
CA HIS A 112 2.44 10.67 6.26
C HIS A 112 3.24 9.70 7.12
N LYS A 113 4.29 10.20 7.79
CA LYS A 113 5.10 9.43 8.75
C LYS A 113 4.27 8.81 9.88
N THR A 114 3.20 9.47 10.33
CA THR A 114 2.29 8.94 11.35
C THR A 114 1.66 7.62 10.91
N LEU A 115 1.33 7.48 9.61
CA LEU A 115 0.78 6.24 9.07
C LEU A 115 1.82 5.12 9.04
N CYS A 116 3.11 5.43 8.90
CA CYS A 116 4.20 4.45 9.04
C CYS A 116 4.24 3.82 10.44
N HIS A 117 4.09 4.62 11.50
CA HIS A 117 4.02 4.08 12.87
C HIS A 117 2.72 3.29 13.10
N LYS A 118 1.59 3.86 12.67
CA LYS A 118 0.27 3.25 12.82
C LYS A 118 0.19 1.90 12.12
N LEU A 119 0.83 1.74 10.96
CA LEU A 119 0.93 0.47 10.23
C LEU A 119 1.43 -0.67 11.14
N THR A 120 2.42 -0.42 11.98
CA THR A 120 2.98 -1.43 12.90
C THR A 120 2.10 -1.78 14.10
N GLN A 121 0.98 -1.07 14.26
CA GLN A 121 0.08 -1.16 15.43
C GLN A 121 -1.32 -1.68 15.06
N VAL A 122 -1.74 -1.55 13.80
CA VAL A 122 -3.11 -1.89 13.38
C VAL A 122 -3.38 -3.39 13.29
N THR A 123 -2.36 -4.22 13.11
CA THR A 123 -2.46 -5.68 13.11
C THR A 123 -1.12 -6.29 13.48
N THR A 124 -1.10 -7.46 14.13
CA THR A 124 0.14 -8.18 14.48
C THR A 124 0.82 -8.79 13.24
N GLN A 125 0.06 -9.04 12.17
CA GLN A 125 0.54 -9.67 10.93
C GLN A 125 1.23 -8.70 9.97
N TRP A 126 1.36 -7.42 10.34
CA TRP A 126 1.84 -6.37 9.43
C TRP A 126 3.19 -6.69 8.80
N LEU A 127 4.09 -7.32 9.57
CA LEU A 127 5.45 -7.64 9.13
C LEU A 127 5.47 -8.80 8.15
N GLU A 128 4.76 -9.89 8.47
CA GLU A 128 4.64 -11.06 7.59
C GLU A 128 4.02 -10.67 6.25
N ILE A 129 2.96 -9.85 6.27
CA ILE A 129 2.31 -9.34 5.05
C ILE A 129 3.31 -8.51 4.23
N LEU A 130 4.06 -7.62 4.87
CA LEU A 130 5.05 -6.79 4.18
C LEU A 130 6.21 -7.61 3.59
N GLN A 131 6.67 -8.62 4.30
CA GLN A 131 7.69 -9.57 3.82
C GLN A 131 7.17 -10.35 2.59
N ARG A 132 5.92 -10.85 2.64
CA ARG A 132 5.26 -11.52 1.50
C ARG A 132 5.18 -10.61 0.29
N LEU A 133 4.83 -9.33 0.45
CA LEU A 133 4.85 -8.36 -0.65
C LEU A 133 6.25 -8.25 -1.27
N CYS A 134 7.31 -8.14 -0.45
CA CYS A 134 8.68 -8.00 -0.95
C CYS A 134 9.23 -9.26 -1.64
N LEU A 135 8.64 -10.42 -1.35
CA LEU A 135 8.98 -11.72 -1.97
C LEU A 135 8.06 -12.09 -3.13
N HIS A 136 7.13 -11.20 -3.51
CA HIS A 136 6.11 -11.51 -4.49
C HIS A 136 6.70 -11.74 -5.90
N GLU A 137 6.19 -12.74 -6.62
CA GLU A 137 6.67 -13.09 -7.97
C GLU A 137 6.38 -11.99 -9.00
N LYS A 138 5.23 -11.32 -8.85
CA LYS A 138 4.86 -10.15 -9.68
C LYS A 138 5.67 -8.92 -9.26
N GLN A 139 6.50 -8.45 -10.19
CA GLN A 139 7.38 -7.27 -10.01
C GLN A 139 6.62 -6.03 -9.53
N GLU A 140 5.41 -5.80 -10.04
CA GLU A 140 4.57 -4.67 -9.66
C GLU A 140 4.17 -4.68 -8.17
N VAL A 141 3.87 -5.86 -7.62
CA VAL A 141 3.52 -6.04 -6.20
C VAL A 141 4.79 -5.96 -5.36
N GLN A 142 5.86 -6.63 -5.82
CA GLN A 142 7.17 -6.59 -5.19
C GLN A 142 7.69 -5.17 -5.01
N HIS A 143 7.65 -4.37 -6.08
CA HIS A 143 8.05 -2.98 -6.05
C HIS A 143 7.29 -2.18 -4.99
N ARG A 144 5.96 -2.33 -4.93
CA ARG A 144 5.13 -1.64 -3.92
C ARG A 144 5.50 -2.06 -2.50
N GLY A 145 5.75 -3.35 -2.28
CA GLY A 145 6.26 -3.87 -1.00
C GLY A 145 7.56 -3.21 -0.57
N VAL A 146 8.56 -3.19 -1.47
CA VAL A 146 9.88 -2.60 -1.21
C VAL A 146 9.77 -1.07 -0.98
N VAL A 147 8.87 -0.38 -1.69
CA VAL A 147 8.59 1.04 -1.46
C VAL A 147 7.95 1.30 -0.09
N ILE A 148 7.04 0.45 0.37
CA ILE A 148 6.49 0.57 1.74
C ILE A 148 7.63 0.44 2.76
N VAL A 149 8.52 -0.56 2.60
CA VAL A 149 9.70 -0.72 3.45
C VAL A 149 10.58 0.52 3.43
N TYR A 150 10.87 1.05 2.24
CA TYR A 150 11.61 2.31 2.07
C TYR A 150 10.97 3.45 2.87
N ASN A 151 9.66 3.63 2.76
CA ASN A 151 8.93 4.68 3.47
C ASN A 151 8.99 4.52 4.98
N LEU A 152 8.89 3.28 5.50
CA LEU A 152 9.01 3.00 6.93
C LEU A 152 10.39 3.37 7.46
N ILE A 153 11.45 2.97 6.75
CA ILE A 153 12.84 3.25 7.14
C ILE A 153 13.10 4.77 7.14
N HIS A 154 12.61 5.49 6.14
CA HIS A 154 12.80 6.94 6.02
C HIS A 154 11.89 7.76 6.94
N ALA A 155 10.83 7.14 7.46
CA ALA A 155 9.95 7.80 8.43
C ALA A 155 10.67 7.99 9.77
N ASP A 156 11.24 6.91 10.33
CA ASP A 156 11.83 6.89 11.67
C ASP A 156 12.86 5.75 11.84
N GLN A 157 13.96 6.01 12.56
CA GLN A 157 15.00 5.02 12.85
C GLN A 157 14.51 3.84 13.70
N GLU A 158 13.52 4.04 14.57
CA GLU A 158 12.91 2.95 15.36
C GLU A 158 12.14 1.96 14.48
N LEU A 159 11.50 2.44 13.41
CA LEU A 159 10.87 1.57 12.41
C LEU A 159 11.94 0.81 11.62
N ALA A 160 13.03 1.49 11.24
CA ALA A 160 14.16 0.86 10.59
C ALA A 160 14.77 -0.27 11.45
N LYS A 161 14.92 -0.05 12.76
CA LYS A 161 15.43 -1.04 13.70
C LYS A 161 14.56 -2.29 13.75
N LYS A 162 13.23 -2.14 13.86
CA LYS A 162 12.28 -3.27 13.83
C LYS A 162 12.41 -4.11 12.55
N LEU A 163 12.62 -3.47 11.41
CA LEU A 163 12.79 -4.17 10.13
C LEU A 163 14.11 -4.93 10.07
N VAL A 164 15.21 -4.34 10.55
CA VAL A 164 16.53 -5.00 10.63
C VAL A 164 16.53 -6.21 11.57
N GLU A 165 15.74 -6.18 12.64
CA GLU A 165 15.60 -7.28 13.60
C GLU A 165 14.71 -8.44 13.10
N SER A 166 14.27 -8.40 11.83
CA SER A 166 13.42 -9.42 11.18
C SER A 166 14.04 -9.92 9.87
N GLU A 167 13.41 -10.89 9.19
CA GLU A 167 13.90 -11.38 7.89
C GLU A 167 13.89 -10.33 6.77
N MET A 168 13.39 -9.11 7.03
CA MET A 168 13.38 -8.04 6.03
C MET A 168 14.79 -7.64 5.59
N LEU A 169 15.79 -7.70 6.48
CA LEU A 169 17.18 -7.39 6.10
C LEU A 169 17.69 -8.39 5.06
N GLU A 170 17.45 -9.67 5.28
CA GLU A 170 17.83 -10.75 4.37
C GLU A 170 17.12 -10.59 3.02
N ILE A 171 15.80 -10.32 3.04
CA ILE A 171 15.01 -10.09 1.83
C ILE A 171 15.59 -8.93 1.01
N LEU A 172 15.82 -7.77 1.63
CA LEU A 172 16.40 -6.61 0.95
C LEU A 172 17.82 -6.88 0.46
N THR A 173 18.61 -7.65 1.20
CA THR A 173 19.97 -8.04 0.81
C THR A 173 19.96 -8.93 -0.43
N VAL A 174 19.04 -9.88 -0.52
CA VAL A 174 18.87 -10.74 -1.70
C VAL A 174 18.49 -9.89 -2.91
N ILE A 175 17.47 -9.04 -2.79
CA ILE A 175 17.01 -8.15 -3.87
C ILE A 175 18.13 -7.20 -4.31
N GLY A 176 18.84 -6.58 -3.35
CA GLY A 176 19.91 -5.61 -3.63
C GLY A 176 21.15 -6.22 -4.29
N LYS A 177 21.38 -7.53 -4.11
CA LYS A 177 22.47 -8.30 -4.73
C LYS A 177 22.11 -8.89 -6.10
N GLU A 178 20.85 -8.78 -6.54
CA GLU A 178 20.48 -9.17 -7.89
C GLU A 178 21.35 -8.42 -8.92
N VAL A 179 21.68 -9.12 -10.01
CA VAL A 179 22.41 -8.53 -11.14
C VAL A 179 21.53 -7.44 -11.74
N ASP A 180 22.16 -6.32 -12.14
CA ASP A 180 21.46 -5.22 -12.77
C ASP A 180 20.65 -5.72 -13.99
N ASP A 181 19.35 -5.43 -13.98
CA ASP A 181 18.37 -5.86 -14.96
C ASP A 181 17.47 -4.68 -15.29
N ALA A 182 17.37 -4.31 -16.57
CA ALA A 182 16.65 -3.10 -16.98
C ALA A 182 15.17 -3.08 -16.57
N LYS A 183 14.52 -4.25 -16.42
CA LYS A 183 13.12 -4.35 -16.00
C LYS A 183 12.99 -4.25 -14.49
N ARG A 184 13.94 -4.82 -13.73
CA ARG A 184 13.92 -4.88 -12.26
C ARG A 184 14.74 -3.79 -11.58
N GLN A 185 15.47 -2.97 -12.32
CA GLN A 185 16.45 -2.02 -11.77
C GLN A 185 15.85 -1.08 -10.74
N HIS A 186 14.62 -0.63 -10.96
CA HIS A 186 13.90 0.22 -10.03
C HIS A 186 13.71 -0.46 -8.65
N ILE A 187 13.33 -1.74 -8.61
CA ILE A 187 13.18 -2.52 -7.37
C ILE A 187 14.53 -2.71 -6.68
N ILE A 188 15.55 -3.10 -7.46
CA ILE A 188 16.92 -3.33 -6.98
C ILE A 188 17.48 -2.04 -6.37
N ASN A 189 17.27 -0.89 -7.02
CA ASN A 189 17.74 0.41 -6.54
C ASN A 189 17.06 0.79 -5.22
N VAL A 190 15.74 0.67 -5.12
CA VAL A 190 15.03 0.98 -3.85
C VAL A 190 15.51 0.06 -2.73
N ALA A 191 15.74 -1.24 -3.00
CA ALA A 191 16.29 -2.15 -2.00
C ALA A 191 17.72 -1.75 -1.58
N ARG A 192 18.59 -1.37 -2.51
CA ARG A 192 19.94 -0.86 -2.22
C ARG A 192 19.87 0.43 -1.38
N GLU A 193 18.96 1.35 -1.70
CA GLU A 193 18.74 2.57 -0.91
C GLU A 193 18.29 2.26 0.52
N CYS A 194 17.41 1.27 0.72
CA CYS A 194 17.04 0.80 2.06
C CYS A 194 18.27 0.29 2.85
N LEU A 195 19.11 -0.53 2.21
CA LEU A 195 20.34 -1.05 2.84
C LEU A 195 21.33 0.07 3.19
N VAL A 196 21.50 1.05 2.29
CA VAL A 196 22.31 2.25 2.57
C VAL A 196 21.75 3.00 3.77
N LYS A 197 20.44 3.18 3.82
CA LYS A 197 19.80 3.89 4.93
C LYS A 197 19.98 3.18 6.27
N PHE A 198 19.97 1.84 6.29
CA PHE A 198 20.33 1.08 7.49
C PHE A 198 21.78 1.28 7.92
N MET A 199 22.72 1.39 6.98
CA MET A 199 24.11 1.72 7.29
C MET A 199 24.25 3.14 7.84
N ASP A 200 23.53 4.11 7.28
CA ASP A 200 23.52 5.49 7.77
C ASP A 200 23.01 5.58 9.21
N TYR A 201 22.05 4.73 9.59
CA TYR A 201 21.58 4.59 10.97
C TYR A 201 22.52 3.76 11.86
N GLY A 202 23.60 3.20 11.32
CA GLY A 202 24.51 2.32 12.04
C GLY A 202 23.89 0.98 12.46
N LEU A 203 22.78 0.58 11.84
CA LEU A 203 22.05 -0.64 12.16
C LEU A 203 22.69 -1.89 11.54
N ILE A 204 23.37 -1.72 10.40
CA ILE A 204 24.09 -2.78 9.71
C ILE A 204 25.50 -2.32 9.31
N LYS A 205 26.40 -3.27 9.05
CA LYS A 205 27.74 -3.00 8.53
C LYS A 205 27.75 -3.08 7.00
N PRO A 206 28.69 -2.39 6.32
CA PRO A 206 28.90 -2.59 4.90
C PRO A 206 29.13 -4.07 4.59
N LEU A 207 28.51 -4.54 3.51
CA LEU A 207 28.80 -5.86 2.96
C LEU A 207 30.27 -5.88 2.55
N THR A 208 31.12 -6.56 3.32
CA THR A 208 32.47 -6.89 2.87
C THR A 208 32.33 -7.74 1.61
N GLN A 209 32.80 -7.22 0.48
CA GLN A 209 32.96 -8.05 -0.71
C GLN A 209 33.96 -9.18 -0.36
N PRO A 210 33.65 -10.45 -0.69
CA PRO A 210 34.60 -11.54 -0.53
C PRO A 210 35.84 -11.34 -1.41
#